data_AF-A0A328N6S0-F1
#
_entry.id   AF-A0A328N6S0-F1
#
_cell.length_a   1.000
_cell.length_b   1.000
_cell.length_c   1.000
_cell.angle_alpha   90.00
_cell.angle_beta   90.00
_cell.angle_gamma   90.00
#
_symmetry.space_group_name_H-M   'P 1'
#
loop_
_entity.id
_entity.type
_entity.pdbx_description
1 polymer ?
#
loop_
_entity_poly.entity_id
_entity_poly.type
_entity_poly.pdbx_seq_one_letter_code
_entity_poly.pdbx_strand_id
1 'polypeptide(L)'
;MTTPNDREFVERFAEVTGGRLPTSYAEGWEQFVGFCEEGYHDVLDEYWFDLSIRDAIERMLNDPRLFGFPQMGWVRERIEAADERFRAVLSEQPMPWGSEGSWWQAHVPAWAGPEFAAELRDTYGIHVEVRES
;
A
#
# COMPACT_ATOMS: atom_id res chain seq x y z
N MET A 1 -23.54 5.05 -10.52
CA MET A 1 -22.34 4.25 -10.23
C MET A 1 -22.05 3.37 -11.43
N THR A 2 -20.92 3.58 -12.11
CA THR A 2 -20.47 2.70 -13.19
C THR A 2 -19.93 1.42 -12.58
N THR A 3 -20.36 0.26 -13.06
CA THR A 3 -19.99 -1.04 -12.51
C THR A 3 -18.48 -1.28 -12.70
N PRO A 4 -17.72 -1.67 -11.65
CA PRO A 4 -16.29 -2.00 -11.78
C PRO A 4 -16.03 -3.25 -12.63
N ASN A 5 -17.08 -3.99 -12.99
CA ASN A 5 -17.03 -5.23 -13.77
C ASN A 5 -17.46 -5.05 -15.23
N ASP A 6 -17.43 -3.82 -15.76
CA ASP A 6 -17.59 -3.62 -17.21
C ASP A 6 -16.50 -4.39 -17.96
N ARG A 7 -16.89 -5.14 -18.98
CA ARG A 7 -15.99 -6.10 -19.65
C ARG A 7 -14.81 -5.43 -20.30
N GLU A 8 -15.03 -4.31 -21.00
CA GLU A 8 -13.96 -3.59 -21.70
C GLU A 8 -12.95 -3.03 -20.69
N PHE A 9 -13.46 -2.47 -19.59
CA PHE A 9 -12.61 -2.00 -18.50
C PHE A 9 -11.79 -3.14 -17.89
N VAL A 10 -12.40 -4.28 -17.57
CA VAL A 10 -11.70 -5.43 -16.95
C VAL A 10 -10.64 -6.00 -17.88
N GLU A 11 -10.94 -6.14 -19.17
CA GLU A 11 -9.98 -6.59 -20.19
C GLU A 11 -8.79 -5.63 -20.28
N ARG A 12 -9.05 -4.33 -20.40
CA ARG A 12 -7.97 -3.34 -20.46
C ARG A 12 -7.17 -3.25 -19.17
N PHE A 13 -7.83 -3.37 -18.01
CA PHE A 13 -7.15 -3.39 -16.73
C PHE A 13 -6.21 -4.59 -16.63
N ALA A 14 -6.67 -5.78 -16.99
CA ALA A 14 -5.87 -6.99 -17.02
C ALA A 14 -4.62 -6.87 -17.94
N GLU A 15 -4.75 -6.19 -19.09
CA GLU A 15 -3.60 -5.89 -19.98
C GLU A 15 -2.56 -4.96 -19.32
N VAL A 16 -2.99 -4.05 -18.44
CA VAL A 16 -2.08 -3.16 -17.69
C VAL A 16 -1.43 -3.90 -16.53
N THR A 17 -2.19 -4.75 -15.83
CA THR A 17 -1.78 -5.31 -14.53
C THR A 17 -1.34 -6.76 -14.57
N GLY A 18 -1.19 -7.36 -15.77
CA GLY A 18 -0.78 -8.76 -15.92
C GLY A 18 -1.84 -9.77 -15.47
N GLY A 19 -3.11 -9.49 -15.72
CA GLY A 19 -4.23 -10.41 -15.45
C GLY A 19 -4.96 -10.23 -14.12
N ARG A 20 -4.54 -9.26 -13.30
CA ARG A 20 -5.21 -8.92 -12.03
C ARG A 20 -6.51 -8.13 -12.23
N LEU A 21 -7.40 -8.20 -11.24
CA LEU A 21 -8.66 -7.44 -11.22
C LEU A 21 -8.49 -6.09 -10.51
N PRO A 22 -9.30 -5.06 -10.88
CA PRO A 22 -9.32 -3.78 -10.18
C PRO A 22 -9.58 -3.91 -8.67
N THR A 23 -10.51 -4.80 -8.28
CA THR A 23 -10.84 -5.06 -6.87
C THR A 23 -9.65 -5.59 -6.10
N SER A 24 -8.86 -6.49 -6.69
CA SER A 24 -7.70 -7.10 -6.04
C SER A 24 -6.60 -6.10 -5.68
N TYR A 25 -6.45 -5.00 -6.44
CA TYR A 25 -5.51 -3.93 -6.10
C TYR A 25 -5.97 -3.15 -4.88
N ALA A 26 -7.24 -2.72 -4.86
CA ALA A 26 -7.80 -1.99 -3.74
C ALA A 26 -7.84 -2.86 -2.47
N GLU A 27 -8.34 -4.09 -2.57
CA GLU A 27 -8.44 -5.02 -1.44
C GLU A 27 -7.08 -5.39 -0.87
N GLY A 28 -6.06 -5.62 -1.73
CA GLY A 28 -4.71 -5.91 -1.25
C GLY A 28 -4.08 -4.73 -0.52
N TRP A 29 -4.30 -3.50 -1.01
CA TRP A 29 -3.79 -2.31 -0.31
C TRP A 29 -4.53 -2.07 1.00
N GLU A 30 -5.85 -2.18 1.00
CA GLU A 30 -6.64 -2.05 2.21
C GLU A 30 -6.27 -3.11 3.27
N GLN A 31 -5.95 -4.33 2.84
CA GLN A 31 -5.48 -5.40 3.71
C GLN A 31 -4.12 -5.06 4.33
N PHE A 32 -3.13 -4.65 3.53
CA PHE A 32 -1.83 -4.23 4.07
C PHE A 32 -1.96 -3.08 5.07
N VAL A 33 -2.80 -2.08 4.75
CA VAL A 33 -3.08 -0.97 5.67
C VAL A 33 -3.72 -1.47 6.97
N GLY A 34 -4.63 -2.44 6.89
CA GLY A 34 -5.20 -3.10 8.07
C GLY A 34 -4.14 -3.77 8.94
N PHE A 35 -3.18 -4.48 8.34
CA PHE A 35 -2.05 -5.05 9.10
C PHE A 35 -1.22 -3.98 9.81
N CYS A 36 -1.01 -2.82 9.16
CA CYS A 36 -0.31 -1.70 9.78
C CYS A 36 -1.13 -1.05 10.92
N GLU A 37 -2.44 -0.90 10.76
CA GLU A 37 -3.34 -0.38 11.79
C GLU A 37 -3.32 -1.24 13.07
N GLU A 38 -3.26 -2.56 12.91
CA GLU A 38 -3.17 -3.54 14.01
C GLU A 38 -1.76 -3.65 14.63
N GLY A 39 -0.76 -3.09 13.96
CA GLY A 39 0.66 -3.20 14.30
C GLY A 39 1.30 -4.37 13.61
N TYR A 40 1.79 -4.15 12.39
CA TYR A 40 2.30 -5.18 11.48
C TYR A 40 3.14 -6.25 12.21
N HIS A 41 2.67 -7.50 12.19
CA HIS A 41 3.16 -8.59 13.05
C HIS A 41 4.12 -9.56 12.36
N ASP A 42 4.36 -9.41 11.06
CA ASP A 42 5.31 -10.25 10.32
C ASP A 42 6.73 -9.65 10.36
N VAL A 43 7.64 -10.13 9.52
CA VAL A 43 9.04 -9.68 9.44
C VAL A 43 9.25 -8.54 8.46
N LEU A 44 10.42 -7.91 8.51
CA LEU A 44 10.82 -6.76 7.69
C LEU A 44 10.78 -7.06 6.19
N ASP A 45 11.22 -8.25 5.77
CA ASP A 45 11.18 -8.66 4.36
C ASP A 45 9.74 -8.78 3.85
N GLU A 46 8.82 -9.33 4.66
CA GLU A 46 7.40 -9.43 4.34
C GLU A 46 6.73 -8.05 4.30
N TYR A 47 7.11 -7.14 5.21
CA TYR A 47 6.63 -5.76 5.17
C TYR A 47 6.95 -5.08 3.83
N TRP A 48 8.19 -5.19 3.35
CA TRP A 48 8.58 -4.60 2.06
C TRP A 48 7.92 -5.30 0.88
N PHE A 49 7.74 -6.62 0.97
CA PHE A 49 7.02 -7.39 -0.03
C PHE A 49 5.56 -6.95 -0.13
N ASP A 50 4.84 -6.84 0.99
CA ASP A 50 3.45 -6.41 1.01
C ASP A 50 3.30 -4.96 0.57
N LEU A 51 4.16 -4.05 1.07
CA LEU A 51 4.16 -2.64 0.69
C LEU A 51 4.34 -2.43 -0.82
N SER A 52 5.02 -3.36 -1.51
CA SER A 52 5.27 -3.29 -2.96
C SER A 52 3.99 -3.21 -3.80
N ILE A 53 2.83 -3.62 -3.24
CA ILE A 53 1.54 -3.43 -3.90
C ILE A 53 1.27 -1.96 -4.20
N ARG A 54 1.75 -1.02 -3.38
CA ARG A 54 1.54 0.41 -3.59
C ARG A 54 2.34 0.95 -4.78
N ASP A 55 3.50 0.37 -5.08
CA ASP A 55 4.24 0.65 -6.31
C ASP A 55 3.50 0.13 -7.55
N ALA A 56 2.89 -1.06 -7.45
CA ALA A 56 2.05 -1.59 -8.53
C ALA A 56 0.82 -0.71 -8.77
N ILE A 57 0.18 -0.24 -7.69
CA ILE A 57 -0.95 0.70 -7.74
C ILE A 57 -0.53 2.00 -8.41
N GLU A 58 0.63 2.57 -8.04
CA GLU A 58 1.10 3.82 -8.64
C GLU A 58 1.27 3.70 -10.16
N ARG A 59 1.89 2.59 -10.62
CA ARG A 59 2.06 2.32 -12.06
C ARG A 59 0.70 2.19 -12.76
N MET A 60 -0.25 1.50 -12.14
CA MET A 60 -1.61 1.33 -12.66
C MET A 60 -2.37 2.65 -12.73
N LEU A 61 -2.31 3.48 -11.69
CA LEU A 61 -3.00 4.78 -11.62
C LEU A 61 -2.49 5.79 -12.66
N ASN A 62 -1.23 5.66 -13.06
CA ASN A 62 -0.57 6.52 -14.05
C ASN A 62 -0.54 5.91 -15.47
N ASP A 63 -1.12 4.73 -15.70
CA ASP A 63 -1.13 4.15 -17.04
C ASP A 63 -2.15 4.87 -17.94
N PRO A 64 -1.71 5.52 -19.04
CA PRO A 64 -2.58 6.31 -19.90
C PRO A 64 -3.67 5.47 -20.58
N ARG A 65 -3.48 4.15 -20.69
CA ARG A 65 -4.47 3.24 -21.28
C ARG A 65 -5.74 3.13 -20.44
N LEU A 66 -5.70 3.56 -19.17
CA LEU A 66 -6.84 3.53 -18.24
C LEU A 66 -7.54 4.89 -18.06
N PHE A 67 -6.99 6.00 -18.57
CA PHE A 67 -7.50 7.35 -18.30
C PHE A 67 -8.92 7.60 -18.83
N GLY A 68 -9.35 6.88 -19.87
CA GLY A 68 -10.68 7.02 -20.45
C GLY A 68 -11.80 6.29 -19.69
N PHE A 69 -11.47 5.46 -18.69
CA PHE A 69 -12.45 4.62 -18.02
C PHE A 69 -13.02 5.30 -16.76
N PRO A 70 -14.33 5.62 -16.73
CA PRO A 70 -14.95 6.23 -15.53
C PRO A 70 -14.86 5.34 -14.28
N GLN A 71 -14.72 4.03 -14.45
CA GLN A 71 -14.51 3.04 -13.37
C GLN A 71 -13.22 3.32 -12.58
N MET A 72 -12.23 3.98 -13.18
CA MET A 72 -11.02 4.41 -12.48
C MET A 72 -11.31 5.43 -11.38
N GLY A 73 -12.44 6.15 -11.43
CA GLY A 73 -12.86 7.02 -10.34
C GLY A 73 -13.07 6.25 -9.04
N TRP A 74 -13.75 5.10 -9.10
CA TRP A 74 -13.94 4.22 -7.94
C TRP A 74 -12.62 3.62 -7.45
N VAL A 75 -11.73 3.21 -8.36
CA VAL A 75 -10.41 2.69 -7.98
C VAL A 75 -9.61 3.75 -7.23
N ARG A 76 -9.55 4.99 -7.76
CA ARG A 76 -8.83 6.11 -7.13
C ARG A 76 -9.38 6.42 -5.75
N GLU A 77 -10.71 6.53 -5.62
CA GLU A 77 -11.36 6.82 -4.35
C GLU A 77 -11.00 5.79 -3.26
N ARG A 78 -11.01 4.49 -3.58
CA ARG A 78 -10.63 3.45 -2.61
C ARG A 78 -9.15 3.51 -2.24
N ILE A 79 -8.27 3.73 -3.22
CA ILE A 79 -6.83 3.85 -2.95
C ILE A 79 -6.55 5.10 -2.11
N GLU A 80 -7.17 6.24 -2.41
CA GLU A 80 -7.01 7.49 -1.66
C GLU A 80 -7.46 7.32 -0.20
N ALA A 81 -8.61 6.67 0.03
CA ALA A 81 -9.10 6.38 1.37
C ALA A 81 -8.15 5.45 2.15
N ALA A 82 -7.54 4.45 1.50
CA ALA A 82 -6.54 3.60 2.12
C ALA A 82 -5.20 4.34 2.35
N ASP A 83 -4.79 5.21 1.42
CA ASP A 83 -3.60 6.06 1.56
C ASP A 83 -3.74 7.01 2.77
N GLU A 84 -4.92 7.58 3.01
CA GLU A 84 -5.19 8.41 4.20
C GLU A 84 -5.05 7.62 5.50
N ARG A 85 -5.62 6.41 5.56
CA ARG A 85 -5.49 5.51 6.72
C ARG A 85 -4.04 5.11 6.97
N PHE A 86 -3.29 4.79 5.91
CA PHE A 86 -1.87 4.46 6.04
C PHE A 86 -1.08 5.65 6.60
N ARG A 87 -1.27 6.85 6.05
CA ARG A 87 -0.60 8.07 6.56
C ARG A 87 -0.88 8.33 8.04
N ALA A 88 -2.09 8.02 8.51
CA ALA A 88 -2.48 8.22 9.89
C ALA A 88 -1.73 7.31 10.88
N VAL A 89 -1.13 6.20 10.41
CA VAL A 89 -0.39 5.26 11.25
C VAL A 89 1.12 5.33 11.08
N LEU A 90 1.64 6.18 10.20
CA LEU A 90 3.08 6.32 9.97
C LEU A 90 3.79 7.02 11.15
N SER A 91 5.01 6.58 11.42
CA SER A 91 5.92 7.19 12.39
C SER A 91 6.44 8.54 11.90
N GLU A 92 6.84 9.40 12.84
CA GLU A 92 7.51 10.67 12.52
C GLU A 92 8.99 10.46 12.09
N GLN A 93 9.61 9.34 12.48
CA GLN A 93 10.99 9.04 12.15
C GLN A 93 11.10 8.62 10.68
N PRO A 94 11.88 9.34 9.84
CA PRO A 94 12.04 8.96 8.45
C PRO A 94 12.98 7.75 8.30
N MET A 95 12.79 7.00 7.22
CA MET A 95 13.73 5.98 6.77
C MET A 95 15.11 6.60 6.42
N PRO A 96 16.21 5.83 6.47
CA PRO A 96 17.56 6.36 6.17
C PRO A 96 17.71 6.94 4.76
N TRP A 97 16.93 6.47 3.79
CA TRP A 97 16.87 7.02 2.43
C TRP A 97 15.98 8.26 2.29
N GLY A 98 15.29 8.67 3.37
CA GLY A 98 14.54 9.92 3.44
C GLY A 98 13.52 10.11 2.32
N SER A 99 13.52 11.33 1.74
CA SER A 99 12.56 11.78 0.71
C SER A 99 12.91 11.35 -0.72
N GLU A 100 13.95 10.56 -0.93
CA GLU A 100 14.30 10.07 -2.28
C GLU A 100 13.35 8.96 -2.75
N GLY A 101 12.64 8.32 -1.81
CA GLY A 101 11.63 7.31 -2.09
C GLY A 101 10.23 7.87 -2.28
N SER A 102 9.31 7.00 -2.71
CA SER A 102 7.88 7.30 -2.70
C SER A 102 7.40 7.61 -1.28
N TRP A 103 6.35 8.43 -1.12
CA TRP A 103 5.90 8.84 0.21
C TRP A 103 5.52 7.65 1.12
N TRP A 104 5.05 6.53 0.54
CA TRP A 104 4.70 5.31 1.28
C TRP A 104 5.92 4.50 1.75
N GLN A 105 7.13 4.83 1.29
CA GLN A 105 8.41 4.24 1.71
C GLN A 105 9.24 5.18 2.58
N ALA A 106 8.80 6.42 2.78
CA ALA A 106 9.56 7.43 3.51
C ALA A 106 9.50 7.20 5.04
N HIS A 107 8.45 6.53 5.52
CA HIS A 107 8.22 6.22 6.93
C HIS A 107 7.65 4.81 7.07
N VAL A 108 7.79 4.22 8.24
CA VAL A 108 7.19 2.94 8.65
C VAL A 108 6.07 3.19 9.67
N PRO A 109 5.17 2.22 9.95
CA PRO A 109 4.16 2.36 10.98
C PRO A 109 4.75 2.77 12.34
N ALA A 110 4.05 3.61 13.09
CA ALA A 110 4.47 4.08 14.41
C ALA A 110 4.37 3.03 15.51
N TRP A 111 3.67 1.92 15.24
CA TRP A 111 3.60 0.74 16.08
C TRP A 111 3.65 -0.54 15.24
N ALA A 112 4.12 -1.62 15.86
CA ALA A 112 4.40 -2.88 15.21
C ALA A 112 4.34 -4.06 16.18
N GLY A 113 4.26 -5.28 15.65
CA GLY A 113 4.55 -6.49 16.41
C GLY A 113 6.02 -6.55 16.86
N PRO A 114 6.35 -7.40 17.85
CA PRO A 114 7.66 -7.41 18.48
C PRO A 114 8.80 -7.78 17.52
N GLU A 115 8.53 -8.64 16.54
CA GLU A 115 9.54 -9.10 15.57
C GLU A 115 9.89 -7.98 14.57
N PHE A 116 8.89 -7.41 13.89
CA PHE A 116 9.09 -6.26 13.01
C PHE A 116 9.77 -5.07 13.72
N ALA A 117 9.33 -4.74 14.93
CA ALA A 117 9.92 -3.65 15.72
C ALA A 117 11.40 -3.90 16.05
N ALA A 118 11.77 -5.15 16.33
CA ALA A 118 13.17 -5.52 16.57
C ALA A 118 14.01 -5.38 15.29
N GLU A 119 13.51 -5.84 14.15
CA GLU A 119 14.24 -5.75 12.88
C GLU A 119 14.37 -4.32 12.36
N LEU A 120 13.36 -3.46 12.56
CA LEU A 120 13.44 -2.02 12.26
C LEU A 120 14.54 -1.34 13.08
N ARG A 121 14.63 -1.67 14.37
CA ARG A 121 15.69 -1.16 15.25
C ARG A 121 17.06 -1.67 14.80
N ASP A 122 17.20 -2.97 14.58
CA ASP A 122 18.49 -3.60 14.34
C ASP A 122 19.03 -3.27 12.93
N THR A 123 18.15 -3.10 11.94
CA THR A 123 18.51 -2.81 10.56
C THR A 123 18.65 -1.31 10.30
N TYR A 124 17.75 -0.50 10.83
CA TYR A 124 17.64 0.93 10.48
C TYR A 124 17.79 1.90 11.66
N GLY A 125 17.89 1.40 12.89
CA GLY A 125 17.90 2.25 14.09
C GLY A 125 16.57 2.97 14.33
N ILE A 126 15.47 2.42 13.80
CA ILE A 126 14.13 2.99 13.94
C ILE A 126 13.44 2.37 15.15
N HIS A 127 12.86 3.22 16.00
CA HIS A 127 12.16 2.79 17.21
C HIS A 127 10.67 3.10 17.07
N VAL A 128 9.85 2.07 17.21
CA VAL A 128 8.38 2.14 17.13
C VAL A 128 7.78 1.51 18.39
N GLU A 129 6.53 1.85 18.70
CA GLU A 129 5.78 1.23 19.79
C GLU A 129 5.55 -0.25 19.50
N VAL A 130 5.79 -1.12 20.47
CA VAL A 130 5.46 -2.55 20.34
C VAL A 130 4.02 -2.78 20.80
N ARG A 131 3.19 -3.39 19.95
CA ARG A 131 1.86 -3.88 20.30
C ARG A 131 1.83 -5.39 20.25
N GLU A 132 1.41 -5.99 21.36
CA GLU A 132 1.16 -7.43 21.44
C GLU A 132 -0.24 -7.74 20.90
N SER A 133 -0.36 -8.85 20.16
CA SER A 133 -1.61 -9.33 19.55
C SER A 133 -2.57 -9.94 20.58
#